data_AF-A0A640YB71-F1
#
_entry.id   AF-A0A640YB71-F1
#
_cell.length_a   1.000
_cell.length_b   1.000
_cell.length_c   1.000
_cell.angle_alpha   90.00
_cell.angle_beta   90.00
_cell.angle_gamma   90.00
#
_symmetry.space_group_name_H-M   'P 1'
#
loop_
_entity.id
_entity.type
_entity.pdbx_description
1 polymer ?
#
loop_
_entity_poly.entity_id
_entity_poly.type
_entity_poly.pdbx_seq_one_letter_code
_entity_poly.pdbx_strand_id
1 'polypeptide(L)'
;MSPGPGVAGLGIDLIEIDRVERALERRPRLAGRLFRPGELAACAGRARPARHLAARFAAKEAAIKALGGGFPPRDVEVVGSPAPRLRLHGRGVFV
;
A
#
# COMPACT_ATOMS: atom_id res chain seq x y z
N MET A 1 -32.62 -14.96 -0.95
CA MET A 1 -31.23 -15.26 -0.54
C MET A 1 -30.35 -14.15 -1.07
N SER A 2 -29.82 -13.28 -0.21
CA SER A 2 -28.76 -12.36 -0.66
C SER A 2 -27.52 -13.20 -0.95
N PRO A 3 -26.82 -12.99 -2.08
CA PRO A 3 -25.55 -13.68 -2.31
C PRO A 3 -24.63 -13.38 -1.12
N GLY A 4 -24.05 -14.41 -0.51
CA GLY A 4 -22.97 -14.23 0.46
C GLY A 4 -21.83 -13.42 -0.19
N PRO A 5 -20.97 -12.76 0.60
CA PRO A 5 -19.93 -11.90 0.03
C PRO A 5 -19.03 -12.72 -0.90
N GLY A 6 -19.21 -12.52 -2.20
CA GLY A 6 -18.40 -13.15 -3.23
C GLY A 6 -17.02 -12.52 -3.29
N VAL A 7 -16.01 -13.31 -3.64
CA VAL A 7 -14.67 -12.77 -3.90
C VAL A 7 -14.66 -12.15 -5.30
N ALA A 8 -14.58 -10.81 -5.36
CA ALA A 8 -14.56 -10.08 -6.64
C ALA A 8 -13.20 -10.11 -7.35
N GLY A 9 -12.10 -10.34 -6.62
CA GLY A 9 -10.75 -10.40 -7.17
C GLY A 9 -9.70 -10.79 -6.14
N LEU A 10 -8.52 -11.16 -6.63
CA LEU A 10 -7.35 -11.55 -5.84
C LEU A 10 -6.10 -10.85 -6.39
N GLY A 11 -5.19 -10.44 -5.53
CA GLY A 11 -3.92 -9.88 -5.94
C GLY A 11 -2.78 -10.26 -5.00
N ILE A 12 -1.59 -10.43 -5.58
CA ILE A 12 -0.34 -10.74 -4.90
C ILE A 12 0.76 -9.85 -5.46
N ASP A 13 1.69 -9.45 -4.59
CA ASP A 13 2.87 -8.71 -4.99
C ASP A 13 4.08 -9.09 -4.13
N LEU A 14 5.25 -9.09 -4.76
CA LEU A 14 6.54 -9.36 -4.11
C LEU A 14 7.48 -8.22 -4.43
N ILE A 15 8.16 -7.71 -3.39
CA ILE A 15 9.10 -6.62 -3.54
C ILE A 15 10.39 -6.86 -2.78
N GLU A 16 11.51 -6.51 -3.43
CA GLU A 16 12.83 -6.49 -2.81
C GLU A 16 12.97 -5.21 -1.96
N ILE A 17 13.29 -5.38 -0.68
CA ILE A 17 13.43 -4.25 0.27
C ILE A 17 14.53 -3.30 -0.20
N ASP A 18 15.67 -3.83 -0.64
CA ASP A 18 16.83 -3.02 -1.03
C ASP A 18 16.53 -2.21 -2.29
N ARG A 19 15.65 -2.70 -3.18
CA ARG A 19 15.17 -1.93 -4.33
C ARG A 19 14.35 -0.72 -3.90
N VAL A 20 13.52 -0.85 -2.86
CA VAL A 20 12.74 0.27 -2.29
C VAL A 20 13.67 1.27 -1.64
N GLU A 21 14.63 0.80 -0.85
CA GLU A 21 15.64 1.63 -0.18
C GLU A 21 16.41 2.49 -1.20
N ARG A 22 17.07 1.84 -2.18
CA ARG A 22 17.77 2.54 -3.28
C ARG A 22 16.88 3.50 -4.05
N ALA A 23 15.60 3.15 -4.27
CA ALA A 23 14.67 4.00 -5.00
C ALA A 23 14.29 5.27 -4.22
N LEU A 24 14.11 5.16 -2.90
CA LEU A 24 13.78 6.28 -2.02
C LEU A 24 14.99 7.19 -1.78
N GLU A 25 16.18 6.62 -1.63
CA GLU A 25 17.44 7.38 -1.54
C GLU A 25 17.69 8.19 -2.81
N ARG A 26 17.59 7.54 -3.98
CA ARG A 26 17.81 8.19 -5.28
C ARG A 26 16.75 9.26 -5.59
N ARG A 27 15.53 9.11 -5.09
CA ARG A 27 14.39 10.00 -5.39
C ARG A 27 13.59 10.30 -4.11
N PRO A 28 14.03 11.22 -3.25
CA PRO A 28 13.37 11.48 -1.96
C PRO A 28 11.88 11.88 -2.10
N ARG A 29 11.53 12.60 -3.17
CA ARG A 29 10.13 12.99 -3.47
C ARG A 29 9.21 11.80 -3.80
N LEU A 30 9.77 10.63 -4.11
CA LEU A 30 8.98 9.42 -4.42
C LEU A 30 8.14 8.98 -3.22
N ALA A 31 8.66 9.11 -1.99
CA ALA A 31 7.94 8.72 -0.78
C ALA A 31 6.56 9.40 -0.70
N GLY A 32 6.50 10.71 -0.90
CA GLY A 32 5.26 11.48 -0.87
C GLY A 32 4.29 11.19 -2.02
N ARG A 33 4.78 10.59 -3.11
CA ARG A 33 3.96 10.15 -4.25
C ARG A 33 3.36 8.75 -4.07
N LEU A 34 3.99 7.90 -3.26
CA LEU A 34 3.57 6.50 -3.06
C LEU A 34 2.78 6.30 -1.75
N PHE A 35 3.11 7.07 -0.71
CA PHE A 35 2.61 6.87 0.64
C PHE A 35 1.86 8.11 1.15
N ARG A 36 0.88 7.87 2.02
CA ARG A 36 0.22 8.93 2.79
C ARG A 36 1.05 9.32 4.01
N PRO A 37 0.86 10.54 4.55
CA PRO A 37 1.61 11.01 5.72
C PRO A 37 1.56 10.05 6.92
N GLY A 38 0.40 9.44 7.18
CA GLY A 38 0.24 8.46 8.28
C GLY A 38 1.09 7.20 8.10
N GLU A 39 1.25 6.72 6.86
CA GLU A 39 2.10 5.56 6.56
C GLU A 39 3.58 5.88 6.75
N LEU A 40 4.01 7.07 6.32
CA LEU A 40 5.39 7.53 6.50
C LEU A 40 5.71 7.70 7.99
N ALA A 41 4.82 8.34 8.76
CA ALA A 41 4.98 8.53 10.19
C ALA A 41 5.07 7.18 10.94
N ALA A 42 4.22 6.21 10.59
CA ALA A 42 4.23 4.89 11.21
C ALA A 42 5.52 4.08 10.94
N CYS A 43 6.23 4.39 9.86
CA CYS A 43 7.49 3.74 9.48
C CYS A 43 8.73 4.47 10.00
N ALA A 44 8.67 5.79 10.19
CA ALA A 44 9.83 6.62 10.51
C ALA A 44 10.53 6.21 11.82
N GLY A 45 9.77 5.78 12.83
CA GLY A 45 10.31 5.35 14.14
C GLY A 45 10.77 3.89 14.20
N ARG A 46 10.87 3.18 13.06
CA ARG A 46 11.26 1.76 13.03
C ARG A 46 12.74 1.59 12.74
N ALA A 47 13.31 0.47 13.21
CA ALA A 47 14.73 0.16 13.03
C ALA A 47 15.17 0.15 11.54
N ARG A 48 14.30 -0.28 10.63
CA ARG A 48 14.55 -0.21 9.17
C ARG A 48 13.30 0.30 8.44
N PRO A 49 13.11 1.63 8.30
CA PRO A 49 11.90 2.19 7.71
C PRO A 49 11.60 1.67 6.30
N ALA A 50 12.63 1.46 5.47
CA ALA A 50 12.50 0.93 4.11
C ALA A 50 11.82 -0.46 4.07
N ARG A 51 12.09 -1.35 5.03
CA ARG A 51 11.43 -2.67 5.13
C ARG A 51 9.91 -2.51 5.35
N HIS A 52 9.51 -1.60 6.22
CA HIS A 52 8.10 -1.36 6.52
C HIS A 52 7.37 -0.63 5.40
N LEU A 53 8.07 0.24 4.67
CA LEU A 53 7.54 0.88 3.46
C LEU A 53 7.41 -0.10 2.30
N ALA A 54 8.38 -1.01 2.12
CA ALA A 54 8.32 -2.08 1.13
C ALA A 54 7.11 -2.98 1.36
N ALA A 55 6.87 -3.44 2.59
CA ALA A 55 5.69 -4.24 2.93
C ALA A 55 4.37 -3.51 2.61
N ARG A 56 4.29 -2.21 2.91
CA ARG A 56 3.11 -1.39 2.57
C ARG A 56 2.94 -1.23 1.07
N PHE A 57 4.02 -1.03 0.33
CA PHE A 57 3.97 -0.92 -1.11
C PHE A 57 3.51 -2.22 -1.76
N ALA A 58 4.02 -3.37 -1.33
CA ALA A 58 3.53 -4.68 -1.78
C ALA A 58 2.03 -4.87 -1.47
N ALA A 59 1.57 -4.48 -0.28
CA ALA A 59 0.15 -4.54 0.07
C ALA A 59 -0.72 -3.64 -0.82
N LYS A 60 -0.23 -2.43 -1.18
CA LYS A 60 -0.90 -1.54 -2.13
C LYS A 60 -1.02 -2.18 -3.50
N GLU A 61 0.08 -2.67 -4.06
CA GLU A 61 0.10 -3.32 -5.38
C GLU A 61 -0.79 -4.57 -5.41
N ALA A 62 -0.75 -5.39 -4.36
CA ALA A 62 -1.64 -6.55 -4.22
C ALA A 62 -3.12 -6.13 -4.24
N ALA A 63 -3.48 -5.07 -3.50
CA ALA A 63 -4.85 -4.55 -3.51
C ALA A 63 -5.25 -3.99 -4.88
N ILE A 64 -4.37 -3.21 -5.52
CA ILE A 64 -4.61 -2.63 -6.85
C ILE A 64 -4.89 -3.73 -7.88
N LYS A 65 -4.14 -4.83 -7.83
CA LYS A 65 -4.37 -6.00 -8.70
C LYS A 65 -5.72 -6.67 -8.41
N ALA A 66 -6.07 -6.84 -7.13
CA ALA A 66 -7.36 -7.40 -6.74
C ALA A 66 -8.55 -6.53 -7.18
N LEU A 67 -8.35 -5.20 -7.27
CA LEU A 67 -9.35 -4.23 -7.70
C LEU A 67 -9.42 -4.02 -9.23
N GLY A 68 -8.62 -4.74 -10.02
CA GLY A 68 -8.60 -4.62 -11.48
C GLY A 68 -7.69 -3.52 -12.04
N GLY A 69 -6.81 -2.94 -11.23
CA GLY A 69 -5.80 -1.95 -11.66
C GLY A 69 -6.31 -0.49 -11.69
N GLY A 70 -5.49 0.42 -12.20
CA GLY A 70 -5.87 1.82 -12.45
C GLY A 70 -5.88 2.77 -11.25
N PHE A 71 -5.55 2.28 -10.05
CA PHE A 71 -5.47 3.12 -8.85
C PHE A 71 -4.05 3.65 -8.62
N PRO A 72 -3.89 4.95 -8.28
CA PRO A 72 -2.62 5.45 -7.76
C PRO A 72 -2.26 4.74 -6.44
N PRO A 73 -1.00 4.33 -6.22
CA PRO A 73 -0.60 3.69 -4.96
C PRO A 73 -0.89 4.53 -3.71
N ARG A 74 -0.90 5.86 -3.84
CA ARG A 74 -1.22 6.78 -2.74
C ARG A 74 -2.69 6.78 -2.34
N ASP A 75 -3.57 6.27 -3.19
CA ASP A 75 -5.01 6.16 -2.93
C ASP A 75 -5.39 4.85 -2.23
N VAL A 76 -4.46 3.90 -2.13
CA VAL A 76 -4.58 2.73 -1.25
C VAL A 76 -3.71 2.98 -0.02
N GLU A 77 -4.30 3.22 1.15
CA GLU A 77 -3.56 3.46 2.39
C GLU A 77 -3.58 2.22 3.29
N VAL A 78 -2.41 1.80 3.77
CA VAL A 78 -2.28 0.68 4.72
C VAL A 78 -2.23 1.23 6.14
N VAL A 79 -3.27 0.95 6.92
CA VAL A 79 -3.44 1.46 8.29
C VAL A 79 -3.46 0.33 9.32
N GLY A 80 -2.97 0.60 10.53
CA GLY A 80 -2.98 -0.36 11.64
C GLY A 80 -1.85 -1.40 11.60
N SER A 81 -1.64 -2.04 12.76
CA SER A 81 -0.69 -3.12 13.02
C SER A 81 -1.06 -3.74 14.37
N PRO A 82 -0.96 -5.09 14.58
CA PRO A 82 -0.41 -6.10 13.69
C PRO A 82 -1.37 -6.60 12.59
N ALA A 83 -2.66 -6.27 12.68
CA ALA A 83 -3.67 -6.60 11.67
C ALA A 83 -3.94 -5.37 10.79
N PRO A 84 -3.26 -5.22 9.63
CA PRO A 84 -3.44 -4.06 8.77
C PRO A 84 -4.81 -4.08 8.08
N ARG A 85 -5.34 -2.88 7.81
CA ARG A 85 -6.51 -2.66 6.97
C ARG A 85 -6.15 -1.74 5.80
N LEU A 86 -6.92 -1.84 4.73
CA LEU A 86 -6.83 -0.92 3.61
C LEU A 86 -7.88 0.16 3.75
N ARG A 87 -7.47 1.41 3.54
CA ARG A 87 -8.37 2.54 3.36
C ARG A 87 -8.18 3.07 1.95
N LEU A 88 -9.25 3.02 1.16
CA LEU A 88 -9.26 3.52 -0.21
C LEU A 88 -9.67 4.99 -0.23
N HIS A 89 -9.06 5.77 -1.10
CA HIS A 89 -9.28 7.20 -1.26
C HIS A 89 -9.51 7.56 -2.74
N GLY A 90 -10.03 8.76 -3.01
CA GLY A 90 -10.31 9.23 -4.37
C GLY A 90 -11.79 9.16 -4.76
N ARG A 91 -12.12 9.54 -6.00
CA ARG A 91 -13.50 9.51 -6.51
C ARG A 91 -13.87 8.10 -6.98
N GLY A 92 -15.05 7.61 -6.58
CA GLY A 92 -15.60 6.32 -7.00
C GLY A 92 -15.29 5.14 -6.06
N VAL A 93 -14.71 5.38 -4.89
CA VAL A 93 -14.53 4.35 -3.86
C VAL A 93 -15.87 4.08 -3.18
N PHE A 94 -16.53 2.99 -3.59
CA PHE A 94 -17.58 2.37 -2.80
C PHE A 94 -16.94 1.20 -2.05
N VAL A 95 -16.89 1.31 -0.72
CA VAL A 95 -16.61 0.20 0.20
C VAL A 95 -17.91 -0.42 0.65
#